data_AF-A0A925T7W2-F1
#
_entry.id   AF-A0A925T7W2-F1
#
_cell.length_a   1.000
_cell.length_b   1.000
_cell.length_c   1.000
_cell.angle_alpha   90.00
_cell.angle_beta   90.00
_cell.angle_gamma   90.00
#
_symmetry.space_group_name_H-M   'P 1'
#
loop_
_entity.id
_entity.type
_entity.pdbx_description
1 polymer ?
#
loop_
_entity_poly.entity_id
_entity_poly.type
_entity_poly.pdbx_seq_one_letter_code
_entity_poly.pdbx_strand_id
1 'polypeptide(L)'
;MDDNCPLCGRTLAVPCTRHHLLPVSKGGKGTTTVLLHKICHDKIHRVFSEKELQKYYNTVERLREAEAMREFIHWVRKKDAGYYDVSLRQKRR
;
A
#
# COMPACT_ATOMS: atom_id res chain seq x y z
N MET A 1 -19.80 -0.52 7.04
CA MET A 1 -18.79 -1.44 6.49
C MET A 1 -17.72 -0.54 5.91
N ASP A 2 -16.51 -0.59 6.45
CA ASP A 2 -15.48 0.42 6.15
C ASP A 2 -14.94 0.24 4.73
N ASP A 3 -15.57 0.89 3.77
CA ASP A 3 -15.10 1.02 2.38
C ASP A 3 -13.86 1.92 2.29
N ASN A 4 -12.99 1.97 3.31
CA ASN A 4 -11.85 2.85 3.39
C ASN A 4 -10.54 2.08 3.26
N CYS A 5 -9.59 2.67 2.54
CA CYS A 5 -8.26 2.12 2.37
C CYS A 5 -7.53 2.16 3.73
N PRO A 6 -7.12 1.01 4.30
CA PRO A 6 -6.49 0.97 5.61
C PRO A 6 -5.13 1.67 5.62
N LEU A 7 -4.49 1.94 4.48
CA LEU A 7 -3.26 2.73 4.45
C LEU A 7 -3.53 4.24 4.54
N CYS A 8 -4.27 4.80 3.58
CA CYS A 8 -4.46 6.25 3.45
C CYS A 8 -5.74 6.81 4.07
N GLY A 9 -6.71 5.95 4.43
CA GLY A 9 -7.99 6.32 5.03
C GLY A 9 -9.05 6.85 4.05
N ARG A 10 -8.72 7.04 2.76
CA ARG A 10 -9.71 7.45 1.74
C ARG A 10 -10.66 6.32 1.39
N THR A 11 -11.86 6.63 0.93
CA THR A 11 -12.79 5.65 0.36
C THR A 11 -12.11 4.88 -0.78
N LEU A 12 -12.26 3.56 -0.77
CA LEU A 12 -11.78 2.65 -1.80
C LEU A 12 -12.55 2.95 -3.09
N ALA A 13 -11.78 3.23 -4.13
CA ALA A 13 -12.27 3.37 -5.48
C ALA A 13 -11.37 2.58 -6.40
N VAL A 14 -11.91 2.18 -7.54
CA VAL A 14 -11.14 1.46 -8.56
C VAL A 14 -10.13 2.41 -9.22
N PRO A 15 -8.90 1.96 -9.51
CA PRO A 15 -8.38 0.60 -9.32
C PRO A 15 -7.88 0.31 -7.89
N CYS A 16 -8.32 -0.81 -7.33
CA CYS A 16 -7.86 -1.35 -6.04
C CYS A 16 -7.22 -2.75 -6.22
N THR A 17 -6.20 -3.05 -5.41
CA THR A 17 -5.47 -4.31 -5.44
C THR A 17 -5.29 -4.87 -4.02
N ARG A 18 -5.25 -6.19 -3.90
CA ARG A 18 -4.94 -6.86 -2.61
C ARG A 18 -3.44 -6.85 -2.38
N HIS A 19 -3.03 -6.37 -1.21
CA HIS A 19 -1.65 -6.39 -0.76
C HIS A 19 -1.43 -7.46 0.30
N HIS A 20 -0.34 -8.22 0.18
CA HIS A 20 0.12 -9.14 1.23
C HIS A 20 1.11 -8.40 2.12
N LEU A 21 0.76 -8.17 3.38
CA LEU A 21 1.64 -7.49 4.34
C LEU A 21 2.88 -8.35 4.70
N LEU A 22 2.73 -9.68 4.64
CA LEU A 22 3.82 -10.63 4.70
C LEU A 22 4.07 -11.23 3.32
N PRO A 23 5.30 -11.16 2.78
CA PRO A 23 5.61 -11.78 1.50
C PRO A 23 5.27 -13.28 1.51
N VAL A 24 4.57 -13.74 0.47
CA VAL A 24 4.13 -15.14 0.34
C VAL A 24 5.32 -16.10 0.46
N SER A 25 6.47 -15.73 -0.12
CA SER A 25 7.73 -16.49 -0.09
C SER A 25 8.32 -16.72 1.30
N LYS A 26 7.79 -16.06 2.35
CA LYS A 26 8.30 -16.09 3.72
C LYS A 26 7.25 -16.56 4.73
N GLY A 27 6.26 -17.32 4.27
CA GLY A 27 5.16 -17.82 5.09
C GLY A 27 3.91 -16.94 5.06
N GLY A 28 3.85 -15.94 4.19
CA GLY A 28 2.66 -15.09 3.99
C GLY A 28 1.46 -15.80 3.35
N LYS A 29 1.60 -17.07 2.96
CA LYS A 29 0.54 -17.86 2.33
C LYS A 29 -0.58 -18.11 3.36
N GLY A 30 -1.72 -17.43 3.20
CA GLY A 30 -2.84 -17.46 4.15
C GLY A 30 -2.85 -16.33 5.18
N THR A 31 -1.93 -15.37 5.10
CA THR A 31 -1.95 -14.18 5.95
C THR A 31 -2.96 -13.14 5.47
N THR A 32 -3.43 -12.29 6.38
CA THR A 32 -4.42 -11.24 6.13
C THR A 32 -3.97 -10.35 4.98
N THR A 33 -4.71 -10.39 3.87
CA THR A 33 -4.54 -9.43 2.78
C THR A 33 -5.39 -8.21 3.04
N VAL A 34 -4.85 -7.04 2.71
CA VAL A 34 -5.58 -5.78 2.83
C VAL A 34 -5.90 -5.24 1.45
N LEU A 35 -7.12 -4.76 1.25
CA LEU A 35 -7.53 -4.11 0.01
C LEU A 35 -7.04 -2.66 0.02
N LEU A 36 -6.18 -2.30 -0.92
CA LEU A 36 -5.59 -0.96 -1.04
C LEU A 36 -5.89 -0.37 -2.41
N HIS A 37 -5.86 0.96 -2.53
CA HIS A 37 -5.76 1.59 -3.85
C HIS A 37 -4.48 1.14 -4.55
N LYS A 38 -4.50 1.02 -5.87
CA LYS A 38 -3.32 0.63 -6.63
C LYS A 38 -2.12 1.57 -6.40
N ILE A 39 -2.35 2.88 -6.28
CA ILE A 39 -1.30 3.86 -5.95
C ILE A 39 -0.68 3.65 -4.56
N CYS A 40 -1.50 3.25 -3.57
CA CYS A 40 -1.04 2.93 -2.23
C CYS A 40 -0.18 1.65 -2.24
N HIS A 41 -0.66 0.63 -2.95
CA HIS A 41 0.09 -0.60 -3.17
C HIS A 41 1.45 -0.35 -3.84
N ASP A 42 1.46 0.40 -4.93
CA ASP A 42 2.69 0.72 -5.67
C ASP A 42 3.66 1.53 -4.80
N LYS A 43 3.17 2.46 -3.96
CA LYS A 43 4.02 3.20 -3.02
C LYS A 43 4.71 2.29 -2.01
N ILE A 44 4.02 1.29 -1.44
CA ILE A 44 4.62 0.33 -0.49
C ILE A 44 5.83 -0.35 -1.14
N HIS A 45 5.68 -0.88 -2.34
CA HIS A 45 6.78 -1.56 -3.06
C HIS A 45 7.88 -0.62 -3.56
N ARG A 46 7.62 0.69 -3.66
CA ARG A 46 8.63 1.69 -3.99
C ARG A 46 9.43 2.16 -2.79
N VAL A 47 8.84 2.14 -1.59
CA VAL A 47 9.48 2.58 -0.35
C VAL A 47 10.21 1.44 0.33
N PHE A 48 9.60 0.25 0.38
CA PHE A 48 10.11 -0.88 1.14
C PHE A 48 10.48 -2.04 0.23
N SER A 49 11.62 -2.67 0.54
CA SER A 49 11.96 -3.97 -0.01
C SER A 49 11.16 -5.09 0.67
N GLU A 50 11.07 -6.26 0.02
CA GLU A 50 10.40 -7.43 0.59
C GLU A 50 10.99 -7.87 1.94
N LYS A 51 12.30 -7.66 2.15
CA LYS A 51 12.98 -7.96 3.43
C LYS A 51 12.53 -7.03 4.56
N GLU A 52 12.35 -5.75 4.26
CA GLU A 52 11.90 -4.75 5.23
C GLU A 52 10.42 -4.96 5.59
N LEU A 53 9.59 -5.27 4.59
CA LEU A 53 8.19 -5.69 4.79
C LEU A 53 8.12 -6.92 5.70
N GLN A 54 8.94 -7.94 5.45
CA GLN A 54 8.94 -9.14 6.29
C GLN A 54 9.37 -8.83 7.74
N LYS A 55 10.45 -8.07 7.92
CA LYS A 55 11.12 -7.92 9.22
C LYS A 55 10.43 -6.94 10.16
N TYR A 56 9.95 -5.81 9.64
CA TYR A 56 9.44 -4.70 10.46
C TYR A 56 8.12 -4.15 9.95
N TYR A 57 7.94 -4.02 8.64
CA TYR A 57 6.78 -3.39 8.02
C TYR A 57 5.68 -4.39 7.61
N ASN A 58 5.48 -5.42 8.42
CA ASN A 58 4.54 -6.52 8.16
C ASN A 58 3.10 -6.22 8.60
N THR A 59 2.80 -4.98 8.99
CA THR A 59 1.46 -4.51 9.37
C THR A 59 1.20 -3.11 8.84
N VAL A 60 -0.08 -2.74 8.67
CA VAL A 60 -0.47 -1.41 8.19
C VAL A 60 -0.02 -0.30 9.14
N GLU A 61 -0.06 -0.55 10.44
CA GLU A 61 0.39 0.39 11.46
C GLU A 61 1.89 0.70 11.28
N ARG A 62 2.70 -0.35 11.14
CA ARG A 62 4.15 -0.20 10.87
C ARG A 62 4.40 0.56 9.58
N LEU A 63 3.66 0.25 8.51
CA LEU A 63 3.77 0.98 7.25
C LEU A 63 3.51 2.48 7.43
N ARG A 64 2.52 2.84 8.26
CA ARG A 64 2.18 4.24 8.57
C ARG A 64 3.20 4.94 9.47
N GLU A 65 4.04 4.22 10.21
CA GLU A 65 5.09 4.81 11.04
C GLU A 65 6.22 5.42 10.20
N ALA A 66 6.49 4.87 9.01
CA ALA A 66 7.57 5.35 8.15
C ALA A 66 7.32 6.77 7.61
N GLU A 67 8.32 7.64 7.73
CA GLU A 67 8.25 9.04 7.29
C GLU A 67 7.83 9.17 5.82
N ALA A 68 8.49 8.43 4.92
CA ALA A 68 8.19 8.43 3.48
C ALA A 68 6.74 7.98 3.16
N MET A 69 6.13 7.19 4.04
CA MET A 69 4.73 6.79 3.94
C MET A 69 3.79 7.86 4.53
N ARG A 70 4.15 8.48 5.65
CA ARG A 70 3.38 9.57 6.27
C ARG A 70 3.24 10.76 5.33
N GLU A 71 4.33 11.19 4.70
CA GLU A 71 4.31 12.27 3.72
C GLU A 71 3.41 11.93 2.53
N PHE A 72 3.51 10.69 2.03
CA PHE A 72 2.66 10.22 0.95
C PHE A 72 1.19 10.15 1.35
N ILE A 73 0.87 9.65 2.55
CA ILE A 73 -0.51 9.61 3.05
C ILE A 73 -1.06 11.03 3.16
N HIS A 74 -0.29 11.97 3.70
CA HIS A 74 -0.71 13.36 3.81
C HIS A 74 -1.00 14.00 2.43
N TRP A 75 -0.16 13.70 1.43
CA TRP A 75 -0.34 14.16 0.07
C TRP A 75 -1.54 13.48 -0.64
N VAL A 76 -1.63 12.15 -0.58
CA VAL A 76 -2.64 11.38 -1.32
C VAL A 76 -4.04 11.59 -0.74
N ARG A 77 -4.16 11.87 0.57
CA ARG A 77 -5.44 12.20 1.22
C ARG A 77 -6.10 13.45 0.65
N LYS A 78 -5.34 14.34 0.00
CA LYS A 78 -5.86 15.54 -0.67
C LYS A 78 -6.34 15.26 -2.11
N LYS A 79 -6.15 14.04 -2.61
CA LYS A 79 -6.56 13.62 -3.96
C LYS A 79 -7.89 12.86 -3.91
N ASP A 80 -8.62 12.90 -5.02
CA ASP A 80 -9.86 12.16 -5.21
C ASP A 80 -9.71 10.67 -4.92
N ALA A 81 -10.75 10.02 -4.38
CA ALA A 81 -10.73 8.60 -4.02
C ALA A 81 -10.29 7.70 -5.19
N GLY A 82 -10.73 8.01 -6.42
CA GLY A 82 -10.36 7.31 -7.66
C GLY A 82 -9.02 7.73 -8.26
N TYR A 83 -8.27 8.63 -7.61
CA TYR A 83 -7.00 9.10 -8.15
C TYR A 83 -5.98 7.96 -8.24
N TYR A 84 -5.58 7.67 -9.47
CA TYR A 84 -4.55 6.72 -9.81
C TYR A 84 -3.54 7.38 -10.74
N ASP A 85 -2.26 7.36 -10.37
CA ASP A 85 -1.20 7.90 -11.20
C ASP A 85 -0.79 6.87 -12.26
N VAL A 86 -1.25 7.08 -13.49
CA VAL A 86 -0.96 6.23 -14.65
C VAL A 86 0.51 6.30 -15.09
N SER A 87 1.27 7.32 -14.66
CA SER A 87 2.68 7.50 -15.03
C SER A 87 3.62 6.57 -14.24
N LEU A 88 3.15 6.00 -13.12
CA LEU A 88 3.90 5.04 -12.31
C LEU A 88 4.01 3.64 -12.93
N ARG A 89 3.55 3.43 -14.18
CA ARG A 89 3.84 2.23 -14.96
C ARG A 89 5.32 2.22 -15.32
N GLN A 90 6.18 1.89 -14.36
CA GLN A 90 7.60 1.73 -14.56
C GLN A 90 7.78 0.64 -15.62
N LYS A 91 8.29 1.04 -16.79
CA LYS A 91 8.77 0.11 -17.82
C LYS A 91 9.67 -0.90 -17.13
N ARG A 92 9.20 -2.16 -17.05
CA ARG A 92 10.08 -3.31 -16.83
C ARG A 92 11.01 -3.30 -18.05
N ARG A 93 12.27 -2.93 -17.85
CA ARG A 93 13.32 -2.99 -18.86
C ARG A 93 14.23 -4.15 -18.48
#